data_AF-W7Y9F5-F1
#
_entry.id   AF-W7Y9F5-F1
#
_cell.length_a   1.000
_cell.length_b   1.000
_cell.length_c   1.000
_cell.angle_alpha   90.00
_cell.angle_beta   90.00
_cell.angle_gamma   90.00
#
_symmetry.space_group_name_H-M   'P 1'
#
loop_
_entity.id
_entity.type
_entity.pdbx_description
1 polymer ?
#
loop_
_entity_poly.entity_id
_entity_poly.type
_entity_poly.pdbx_seq_one_letter_code
_entity_poly.pdbx_strand_id
1 'polypeptide(L)'
;MTGDPNSKNRSGSGLGDSGTGFSLDGRSLIGSLPYPSYNANESGIIVILVTVDKYGKVISAEYQLKGSTIQNSTLVKSAITAAKKAKFNSDTNAAAYQKGTITYHFELN
;
A
#
# COMPACT_ATOMS: atom_id res chain seq x y z
N MET A 1 -14.34 -1.54 24.79
CA MET A 1 -14.62 -2.00 23.41
C MET A 1 -13.28 -2.27 22.77
N THR A 2 -12.85 -3.53 22.81
CA THR A 2 -11.53 -3.99 22.39
C THR A 2 -11.62 -4.36 20.91
N GLY A 3 -10.97 -3.60 20.04
CA GLY A 3 -10.86 -3.97 18.62
C GLY A 3 -9.85 -5.10 18.48
N ASP A 4 -10.33 -6.32 18.25
CA ASP A 4 -9.47 -7.50 18.07
C ASP A 4 -8.55 -7.33 16.83
N PRO A 5 -7.22 -7.48 16.97
CA PRO A 5 -6.25 -7.27 15.88
C PRO A 5 -6.16 -8.45 14.89
N ASN A 6 -7.11 -9.39 14.91
CA ASN A 6 -7.04 -10.66 14.17
C ASN A 6 -8.22 -10.92 13.22
N SER A 7 -8.82 -9.87 12.64
CA SER A 7 -9.92 -10.06 11.69
C SER A 7 -9.42 -10.54 10.31
N LYS A 8 -9.49 -11.85 10.09
CA LYS A 8 -9.10 -12.58 8.87
C LYS A 8 -10.12 -12.54 7.72
N ASN A 9 -11.14 -11.67 7.74
CA ASN A 9 -12.16 -11.68 6.67
C ASN A 9 -12.81 -10.31 6.43
N ARG A 10 -12.08 -9.37 5.85
CA ARG A 10 -12.61 -8.08 5.39
C ARG A 10 -12.17 -7.87 3.95
N SER A 11 -13.14 -7.85 3.04
CA SER A 11 -12.98 -7.38 1.65
C SER A 11 -12.17 -6.07 1.67
N GLY A 12 -10.97 -6.11 1.12
CA GLY A 12 -9.82 -5.32 1.57
C GLY A 12 -9.83 -3.84 1.21
N SER A 13 -10.59 -3.03 1.95
CA SER A 13 -10.22 -1.63 2.23
C SER A 13 -9.63 -1.60 3.64
N GLY A 14 -8.39 -2.10 3.77
CA GLY A 14 -7.68 -2.15 5.04
C GLY A 14 -6.86 -0.89 5.26
N LEU A 15 -7.42 0.11 5.93
CA LEU A 15 -6.61 1.07 6.68
C LEU A 15 -6.01 0.29 7.85
N GLY A 16 -4.75 -0.13 7.71
CA GLY A 16 -4.02 -0.70 8.84
C GLY A 16 -3.94 0.34 9.95
N ASP A 17 -3.92 -0.12 11.20
CA ASP A 17 -3.86 0.63 12.47
C ASP A 17 -2.76 1.72 12.55
N SER A 18 -1.91 1.85 11.53
CA SER A 18 -0.79 2.80 11.41
C SER A 18 -0.98 3.86 10.31
N GLY A 19 -2.22 4.16 9.88
CA GLY A 19 -2.52 5.20 8.88
C GLY A 19 -2.07 4.88 7.44
N THR A 20 -1.41 3.74 7.24
CA THR A 20 -1.04 3.22 5.91
C THR A 20 -2.18 2.35 5.38
N GLY A 21 -2.72 2.72 4.22
CA GLY A 21 -3.89 2.09 3.63
C GLY A 21 -3.70 1.79 2.14
N PHE A 22 -4.50 0.86 1.62
CA PHE A 22 -4.57 0.60 0.19
C PHE A 22 -6.03 0.60 -0.26
N SER A 23 -6.24 1.00 -1.51
CA SER A 23 -7.57 0.98 -2.14
C SER A 23 -7.54 0.05 -3.34
N LEU A 24 -8.08 -1.16 -3.14
CA LEU A 24 -8.33 -2.12 -4.21
C LEU A 24 -9.72 -2.71 -4.05
N ASP A 25 -10.56 -2.47 -5.06
CA ASP A 25 -11.91 -3.00 -5.10
C ASP A 25 -11.88 -4.54 -5.21
N GLY A 26 -12.56 -5.23 -4.29
CA GLY A 26 -12.74 -6.69 -4.30
C GLY A 26 -11.51 -7.56 -3.96
N ARG A 27 -10.31 -7.00 -3.78
CA ARG A 27 -9.08 -7.77 -3.47
C ARG A 27 -8.60 -7.56 -2.05
N SER A 28 -8.33 -8.68 -1.37
CA SER A 28 -7.65 -8.68 -0.07
C SER A 28 -6.13 -8.70 -0.27
N LEU A 29 -5.42 -7.87 0.49
CA LEU A 29 -3.96 -7.94 0.58
C LEU A 29 -3.56 -9.28 1.20
N ILE A 30 -2.60 -9.99 0.60
CA ILE A 30 -2.06 -11.20 1.19
C ILE A 30 -0.83 -10.83 2.01
N GLY A 31 -0.97 -10.95 3.34
CA GLY A 31 0.07 -10.65 4.30
C GLY A 31 -0.08 -9.25 4.89
N SER A 32 1.01 -8.50 4.90
CA SER A 32 1.08 -7.15 5.45
C SER A 32 1.73 -6.21 4.44
N LEU A 33 1.31 -4.93 4.44
CA LEU A 33 2.04 -3.95 3.66
C LEU A 33 3.44 -3.83 4.25
N PRO A 34 4.51 -4.04 3.44
CA PRO A 34 5.85 -3.74 3.90
C PRO A 34 5.91 -2.23 4.16
N TYR A 35 6.40 -1.87 5.35
CA TYR A 35 6.61 -0.48 5.71
C TYR A 35 7.92 0.01 5.07
N PRO A 36 7.89 1.15 4.35
CA PRO A 36 9.10 1.80 3.88
C PRO A 36 9.96 2.22 5.08
N SER A 37 11.28 2.08 4.94
CA SER A 37 12.22 2.45 6.00
C SER A 37 12.22 3.97 6.17
N TYR A 38 11.74 4.43 7.33
CA TYR A 38 11.67 5.83 7.70
C TYR A 38 13.06 6.33 8.09
N ASN A 39 13.81 6.82 7.10
CA ASN A 39 15.15 7.39 7.30
C ASN A 39 15.14 8.92 7.19
N ALA A 40 13.95 9.53 7.18
CA ALA A 40 13.81 10.97 7.03
C ALA A 40 13.03 11.53 8.22
N ASN A 41 13.48 12.66 8.75
CA ASN A 41 12.78 13.43 9.79
C ASN A 41 11.64 14.26 9.17
N GLU A 42 10.82 13.65 8.32
CA GLU A 42 9.83 14.35 7.50
C GLU A 42 8.49 13.60 7.58
N SER A 43 7.49 14.24 8.20
CA SER A 43 6.12 13.71 8.26
C SER A 43 5.31 14.13 7.04
N GLY A 44 4.41 13.27 6.62
CA GLY A 44 3.54 13.51 5.48
C GLY A 44 3.07 12.23 4.82
N ILE A 45 2.45 12.38 3.66
CA ILE A 45 1.78 11.29 2.96
C ILE A 45 2.55 10.98 1.68
N ILE A 46 2.70 9.70 1.33
CA ILE A 46 3.21 9.25 0.03
C ILE A 46 2.21 8.28 -0.58
N VAL A 47 1.65 8.66 -1.72
CA VAL A 47 0.76 7.84 -2.53
C VAL A 47 1.57 7.20 -3.65
N ILE A 48 1.55 5.87 -3.71
CA ILE A 48 2.16 5.08 -4.77
C ILE A 48 1.05 4.39 -5.56
N LEU A 49 1.00 4.65 -6.86
CA LEU A 49 0.15 3.94 -7.78
C LEU A 49 0.79 2.59 -8.11
N VAL A 50 0.08 1.50 -7.88
CA VAL A 50 0.56 0.15 -8.16
C VAL A 50 -0.33 -0.52 -9.20
N THR A 51 0.28 -1.36 -10.02
CA THR A 51 -0.45 -2.26 -10.91
C THR A 51 -0.17 -3.69 -10.50
N VAL A 52 -1.23 -4.43 -10.23
CA VAL A 52 -1.20 -5.80 -9.73
C VAL A 52 -1.74 -6.73 -10.80
N ASP A 53 -1.05 -7.83 -11.05
CA ASP A 53 -1.49 -8.89 -11.97
C ASP A 53 -2.57 -9.79 -11.32
N LYS A 54 -3.24 -10.63 -12.10
CA LYS A 54 -4.22 -11.65 -11.63
C LYS A 54 -3.65 -12.60 -10.58
N TYR A 55 -2.33 -12.75 -10.54
CA TYR A 55 -1.61 -13.55 -9.53
C TYR A 55 -1.39 -12.79 -8.21
N GLY A 56 -1.87 -11.55 -8.08
CA GLY A 56 -1.67 -10.75 -6.88
C GLY A 56 -0.25 -10.16 -6.74
N LYS A 57 0.56 -10.23 -7.81
CA LYS A 57 1.91 -9.67 -7.85
C LYS A 57 1.89 -8.24 -8.36
N VAL A 58 2.55 -7.33 -7.66
CA VAL A 58 2.77 -5.96 -8.13
C VAL A 58 3.78 -5.98 -9.28
N ILE A 59 3.33 -5.61 -10.48
CA ILE A 59 4.14 -5.53 -11.70
C ILE A 59 4.62 -4.11 -12.00
N SER A 60 3.88 -3.10 -11.54
CA SER A 60 4.28 -1.69 -11.64
C SER A 60 4.04 -0.99 -10.31
N ALA A 61 4.92 -0.06 -9.96
CA ALA A 61 4.78 0.83 -8.82
C ALA A 61 5.39 2.18 -9.19
N GLU A 62 4.57 3.22 -9.14
CA GLU A 62 4.88 4.57 -9.61
C GLU A 62 4.48 5.58 -8.54
N TYR A 63 5.35 6.54 -8.28
CA TYR A 63 5.07 7.61 -7.33
C TYR A 63 4.04 8.58 -7.89
N GLN A 64 3.02 8.87 -7.10
CA GLN A 64 1.96 9.79 -7.45
C GLN A 64 2.08 11.05 -6.60
N LEU A 65 2.38 12.19 -7.23
CA LEU A 65 2.39 13.50 -6.56
C LEU A 65 1.00 13.86 -6.01
N LYS A 66 -0.05 13.43 -6.69
CA LYS A 66 -1.44 13.67 -6.28
C LYS A 66 -1.77 12.92 -4.99
N GLY A 67 -1.90 13.66 -3.89
CA GLY A 67 -2.12 13.11 -2.54
C GLY A 67 -0.83 12.81 -1.76
N SER A 68 0.34 12.95 -2.40
CA SER A 68 1.62 12.90 -1.69
C SER A 68 2.01 14.29 -1.20
N THR A 69 2.32 14.40 0.09
CA THR A 69 2.88 15.62 0.69
C THR A 69 4.40 15.61 0.65
N ILE A 70 5.02 14.42 0.68
CA ILE A 70 6.48 14.27 0.67
C ILE A 70 6.97 14.05 -0.76
N GLN A 71 8.01 14.80 -1.15
CA GLN A 71 8.67 14.70 -2.46
C GLN A 71 10.13 14.23 -2.36
N ASN A 72 10.58 13.83 -1.17
CA ASN A 72 11.93 13.36 -0.93
C ASN A 72 12.22 12.08 -1.73
N SER A 73 13.17 12.14 -2.66
CA SER A 73 13.52 11.02 -3.55
C SER A 73 13.88 9.73 -2.79
N THR A 74 14.50 9.85 -1.61
CA THR A 74 14.88 8.68 -0.79
C THR A 74 13.64 7.99 -0.22
N LEU A 75 12.70 8.76 0.34
CA LEU A 75 11.44 8.21 0.85
C LEU A 75 10.57 7.65 -0.27
N VAL A 76 10.50 8.35 -1.40
CA VAL A 76 9.79 7.90 -2.59
C VAL A 76 10.32 6.55 -3.08
N LYS A 77 11.65 6.39 -3.20
CA LYS A 77 12.27 5.09 -3.58
C LYS A 77 11.97 3.99 -2.57
N SER A 78 12.02 4.30 -1.28
CA SER A 78 11.68 3.35 -0.21
C SER A 78 10.20 2.92 -0.30
N ALA A 79 9.29 3.87 -0.51
CA ALA A 79 7.86 3.61 -0.68
C ALA A 79 7.56 2.80 -1.95
N ILE A 80 8.21 3.09 -3.08
CA ILE A 80 8.10 2.30 -4.31
C ILE A 80 8.60 0.87 -4.07
N THR A 81 9.73 0.70 -3.38
CA THR A 81 10.30 -0.62 -3.09
C THR A 81 9.38 -1.43 -2.16
N ALA A 82 8.82 -0.78 -1.15
CA ALA A 82 7.80 -1.36 -0.29
C ALA A 82 6.56 -1.75 -1.11
N ALA A 83 6.01 -0.85 -1.92
CA ALA A 83 4.88 -1.11 -2.77
C ALA A 83 5.10 -2.31 -3.71
N LYS A 84 6.30 -2.44 -4.30
CA LYS A 84 6.67 -3.61 -5.13
C LYS A 84 6.78 -4.92 -4.34
N LYS A 85 7.12 -4.84 -3.05
CA LYS A 85 7.17 -5.99 -2.14
C LYS A 85 5.77 -6.38 -1.64
N ALA A 86 4.78 -5.49 -1.74
CA ALA A 86 3.40 -5.81 -1.39
C ALA A 86 2.88 -6.96 -2.27
N LYS A 87 2.14 -7.88 -1.65
CA LYS A 87 1.49 -8.99 -2.33
C LYS A 87 -0.01 -8.94 -2.04
N PHE A 88 -0.78 -9.24 -3.06
CA PHE A 88 -2.23 -9.28 -3.02
C PHE A 88 -2.72 -10.69 -3.29
N ASN A 89 -4.01 -10.91 -3.07
CA ASN A 89 -4.61 -12.19 -3.44
C ASN A 89 -4.69 -12.32 -4.96
N SER A 90 -4.40 -13.52 -5.45
CA SER A 90 -4.72 -13.90 -6.80
C SER A 90 -6.22 -14.15 -6.90
N ASP A 91 -6.87 -13.49 -7.85
CA ASP A 91 -8.28 -13.71 -8.14
C ASP A 91 -8.42 -14.01 -9.63
N THR A 92 -8.85 -15.23 -9.93
CA THR A 92 -9.07 -15.72 -11.29
C THR A 92 -10.29 -15.08 -11.96
N ASN A 93 -11.19 -14.46 -11.20
CA ASN A 93 -12.34 -13.71 -11.71
C ASN A 93 -12.04 -12.21 -11.89
N ALA A 94 -10.94 -11.72 -11.32
CA ALA A 94 -10.56 -10.32 -11.42
C ALA A 94 -9.81 -10.02 -12.73
N ALA A 95 -9.74 -8.74 -13.09
CA ALA A 95 -9.03 -8.28 -14.28
C ALA A 95 -7.57 -8.77 -14.32
N ALA A 96 -7.08 -9.05 -15.52
CA ALA A 96 -5.69 -9.45 -15.77
C ALA A 96 -4.70 -8.48 -15.12
N TYR A 97 -4.99 -7.19 -15.19
CA TYR A 97 -4.25 -6.15 -14.47
C TYR A 97 -5.22 -5.25 -13.73
N GLN A 98 -4.97 -5.04 -12.44
CA GLN A 98 -5.73 -4.14 -11.60
C GLN A 98 -4.83 -3.02 -11.11
N LYS A 99 -5.25 -1.78 -11.35
CA LYS A 99 -4.60 -0.59 -10.82
C LYS A 99 -5.14 -0.34 -9.41
N GLY A 100 -4.24 -0.01 -8.50
CA GLY A 100 -4.55 0.39 -7.14
C GLY A 100 -3.64 1.51 -6.68
N THR A 101 -3.94 2.03 -5.51
CA THR A 101 -3.11 3.02 -4.84
C THR A 101 -2.79 2.54 -3.43
N ILE A 102 -1.53 2.68 -3.06
CA ILE A 102 -1.03 2.45 -1.72
C ILE A 102 -0.66 3.81 -1.14
N THR A 103 -1.28 4.16 -0.02
CA THR A 103 -1.02 5.40 0.69
C THR A 103 -0.22 5.08 1.94
N TYR A 104 1.00 5.60 2.00
CA TYR A 104 1.88 5.54 3.16
C TYR A 104 1.77 6.84 3.95
N HIS A 105 1.34 6.75 5.19
CA HIS A 105 1.42 7.85 6.14
C HIS A 105 2.73 7.75 6.92
N PHE A 106 3.43 8.88 6.99
CA PHE A 106 4.63 9.05 7.78
C PHE A 106 4.36 10.08 8.86
N GLU A 107 4.45 9.67 10.12
CA GLU A 107 4.31 10.56 11.27
C GLU A 107 5.67 10.71 11.96
N LEU A 108 6.00 11.95 12.34
CA LEU A 108 7.18 12.25 13.14
C LEU A 108 6.76 12.09 14.60
N ASN A 109 7.30 11.08 15.28
CA ASN A 109 7.00 10.82 16.70
C ASN A 109 7.96 11.57 17.62
#